data_AF-A0A0Q5D964-F1
#
_entry.id   AF-A0A0Q5D964-F1
#
_cell.length_a   1.000
_cell.length_b   1.000
_cell.length_c   1.000
_cell.angle_alpha   90.00
_cell.angle_beta   90.00
_cell.angle_gamma   90.00
#
_symmetry.space_group_name_H-M   'P 1'
#
loop_
_entity.id
_entity.type
_entity.pdbx_description
1 polymer ?
#
loop_
_entity_poly.entity_id
_entity_poly.type
_entity_poly.pdbx_seq_one_letter_code
_entity_poly.pdbx_strand_id
1 'polypeptide(L)'
;MLTVPASAQSADGNLFDLLFAPARPAQQVAPTPTADPGFDYQQARRSIRKATRQRPKIRYAALPKSEPLQIKVTDRQTPLDMKAGPAAAFMKDETLRPGDIVVMKDGPKVFTGRRDDQHTARDFESIGRSDFVDRRTRNQLTAMMLPIGALPADQARKMMVQARKVMPASVDSSVKPEQAAMRIINPWKTTP
;
A
#
# COMPACT_ATOMS: atom_id res chain seq x y z
N MET A 1 49.04 10.74 22.24
CA MET A 1 48.17 10.50 23.41
C MET A 1 46.73 10.60 22.94
N LEU A 2 46.03 9.47 22.79
CA LEU A 2 44.66 9.34 22.29
C LEU A 2 43.80 8.78 23.44
N THR A 3 42.75 9.47 23.88
CA THR A 3 41.65 8.83 24.65
C THR A 3 40.34 9.62 24.48
N VAL A 4 39.31 8.97 23.93
CA VAL A 4 37.89 9.36 23.96
C VAL A 4 37.17 8.27 24.77
N PRO A 5 36.28 8.60 25.73
CA PRO A 5 35.32 7.61 26.22
C PRO A 5 33.96 7.84 25.56
N ALA A 6 33.63 6.98 24.59
CA ALA A 6 32.25 6.71 24.20
C ALA A 6 31.80 5.47 24.98
N SER A 7 30.96 5.65 26.00
CA SER A 7 30.27 4.55 26.67
C SER A 7 28.82 4.52 26.21
N ALA A 8 28.54 3.73 25.17
CA ALA A 8 27.21 3.27 24.83
C ALA A 8 26.83 2.16 25.81
N GLN A 9 26.02 2.48 26.80
CA GLN A 9 25.40 1.46 27.65
C GLN A 9 24.21 0.85 26.91
N SER A 10 24.32 -0.45 26.69
CA SER A 10 23.34 -1.36 26.12
C SER A 10 21.95 -1.17 26.73
N ALA A 11 21.00 -0.68 25.92
CA ALA A 11 19.58 -0.70 26.20
C ALA A 11 18.95 -1.98 25.62
N ASP A 12 19.53 -3.13 25.97
CA ASP A 12 19.08 -4.43 25.49
C ASP A 12 18.01 -4.96 26.44
N GLY A 13 16.77 -4.48 26.30
CA GLY A 13 15.64 -5.09 27.00
C GLY A 13 14.32 -4.32 27.09
N ASN A 14 14.26 -3.01 26.79
CA ASN A 14 13.08 -2.20 27.19
C ASN A 14 12.39 -1.39 26.08
N LEU A 15 12.78 -1.51 24.80
CA LEU A 15 12.16 -0.69 23.74
C LEU A 15 10.84 -1.29 23.24
N PHE A 16 10.77 -2.62 23.11
CA PHE A 16 9.60 -3.29 22.56
C PHE A 16 8.41 -3.23 23.53
N ASP A 17 8.68 -3.35 24.83
CA ASP A 17 7.66 -3.21 25.88
C ASP A 17 7.12 -1.76 25.94
N LEU A 18 7.94 -0.75 25.63
CA LEU A 18 7.53 0.66 25.61
C LEU A 18 6.63 1.01 24.40
N LEU A 19 6.77 0.28 23.29
CA LEU A 19 5.98 0.49 22.07
C LEU A 19 4.65 -0.28 22.07
N PHE A 20 4.57 -1.40 22.79
CA PHE A 20 3.42 -2.30 22.75
C PHE A 20 2.78 -2.56 24.12
N ALA A 21 3.26 -1.96 25.21
CA ALA A 21 2.57 -2.03 26.50
C ALA A 21 1.16 -1.39 26.40
N PRO A 22 0.14 -2.01 27.01
CA PRO A 22 -1.15 -1.37 27.18
C PRO A 22 -0.96 -0.08 27.99
N ALA A 23 -1.48 1.04 27.47
CA ALA A 23 -1.33 2.36 28.06
C ALA A 23 -1.72 2.35 29.55
N ARG A 24 -0.72 2.32 30.44
CA ARG A 24 -0.93 2.63 31.85
C ARG A 24 -1.30 4.11 31.92
N PRO A 25 -2.38 4.51 32.62
CA PRO A 25 -2.62 5.91 32.87
C PRO A 25 -1.40 6.45 33.61
N ALA A 26 -0.65 7.35 32.97
CA ALA A 26 0.45 8.05 33.59
C ALA A 26 -0.13 8.79 34.81
N GLN A 27 0.28 8.38 36.01
CA GLN A 27 0.14 9.23 37.18
C GLN A 27 0.93 10.50 36.87
N GLN A 28 0.21 11.57 36.55
CA GLN A 28 0.77 12.90 36.44
C GLN A 28 1.27 13.30 37.82
N VAL A 29 2.55 13.07 38.08
CA VAL A 29 3.24 13.79 39.14
C VAL A 29 3.34 15.23 38.65
N ALA A 30 2.47 16.09 39.19
CA ALA A 30 2.54 17.51 38.96
C ALA A 30 3.93 18.00 39.41
N PRO A 31 4.71 18.69 38.56
CA PRO A 31 5.97 19.27 39.01
C PRO A 31 5.65 20.34 40.05
N THR A 32 6.11 20.12 41.28
CA THR A 32 6.19 21.16 42.30
C THR A 32 7.14 22.23 41.80
N PRO A 33 6.72 23.50 41.67
CA PRO A 33 7.63 24.56 41.26
C PRO A 33 8.58 24.84 42.43
N THR A 34 9.81 24.34 42.34
CA THR A 34 10.94 24.94 43.04
C THR A 34 11.08 26.35 42.52
N ALA A 35 10.65 27.33 43.33
CA ALA A 35 10.76 28.74 43.03
C ALA A 35 12.24 29.12 42.98
N ASP A 36 12.78 29.22 41.77
CA ASP A 36 14.11 29.75 41.53
C ASP A 36 14.06 31.29 41.76
N PRO A 37 14.80 31.87 42.73
CA PRO A 37 14.58 33.24 43.22
C PRO A 37 14.97 34.37 42.25
N GLY A 38 15.12 34.08 40.96
CA GLY A 38 15.37 35.07 39.91
C GLY A 38 14.51 34.89 38.66
N PHE A 39 13.61 33.91 38.61
CA PHE A 39 12.87 33.58 37.39
C PHE A 39 11.47 34.22 37.39
N ASP A 40 11.28 35.28 36.60
CA ASP A 40 9.97 35.91 36.43
C ASP A 40 9.07 35.05 35.52
N TYR A 41 8.33 34.14 36.15
CA TYR A 41 7.33 33.28 35.50
C TYR A 41 6.22 34.07 34.77
N GLN A 42 5.95 35.32 35.14
CA GLN A 42 4.95 36.16 34.47
C GLN A 42 5.49 36.68 33.13
N GLN A 43 6.77 37.07 33.08
CA GLN A 43 7.44 37.44 31.83
C GLN A 43 7.57 36.24 30.89
N ALA A 44 7.94 35.06 31.41
CA ALA A 44 7.99 33.83 30.63
C ALA A 44 6.61 33.45 30.04
N ARG A 45 5.53 33.57 30.83
CA ARG A 45 4.17 33.35 30.32
C ARG A 45 3.75 34.37 29.26
N ARG A 46 4.16 35.63 29.38
CA ARG A 46 3.87 36.69 28.40
C ARG A 46 4.66 36.50 27.10
N SER A 47 5.91 36.03 27.16
CA SER A 47 6.71 35.74 25.96
C SER A 47 6.18 34.54 25.19
N ILE A 48 5.76 33.47 25.88
CA ILE A 48 5.14 32.28 25.27
C ILE A 48 3.82 32.66 24.56
N ARG A 49 2.97 33.49 25.18
CA ARG A 49 1.71 33.97 24.55
C ARG A 49 1.93 34.91 23.37
N LYS A 50 3.06 35.63 23.30
CA LYS A 50 3.45 36.42 22.12
C LYS A 50 3.99 35.53 21.00
N ALA A 51 4.73 34.47 21.33
CA ALA A 51 5.28 33.51 20.37
C ALA A 51 4.16 32.69 19.67
N THR A 52 3.11 32.30 20.39
CA THR A 52 1.99 31.51 19.82
C THR A 52 1.08 32.29 18.86
N ARG A 53 1.22 33.62 18.79
CA ARG A 53 0.47 34.46 17.83
C ARG A 53 1.18 34.65 16.50
N GLN A 54 2.45 34.25 16.39
CA GLN A 54 3.17 34.30 15.12
C GLN A 54 2.90 33.01 14.34
N ARG A 55 1.77 32.97 13.63
CA ARG A 55 1.51 31.93 12.64
C ARG A 55 2.60 32.01 11.57
N PRO A 56 3.34 30.92 11.29
CA PRO A 56 4.34 30.93 10.23
C PRO A 56 3.65 31.30 8.92
N LYS A 57 4.12 32.35 8.26
CA LYS A 57 3.67 32.74 6.92
C LYS A 57 4.22 31.73 5.92
N ILE A 58 3.51 30.62 5.75
CA ILE A 58 3.82 29.62 4.72
C ILE A 58 3.48 30.26 3.37
N ARG A 59 4.52 30.59 2.61
CA ARG A 59 4.39 30.99 1.21
C ARG A 59 4.59 29.74 0.37
N TYR A 60 3.50 29.20 -0.17
CA TYR A 60 3.58 28.13 -1.16
C TYR A 60 4.28 28.69 -2.40
N ALA A 61 5.38 28.09 -2.81
CA ALA A 61 5.93 28.33 -4.14
C ALA A 61 4.87 27.86 -5.15
N ALA A 62 4.39 28.76 -6.00
CA ALA A 62 3.46 28.38 -7.05
C ALA A 62 4.17 27.40 -7.99
N LEU A 63 3.59 26.22 -8.16
CA LEU A 63 4.07 25.25 -9.14
C LEU A 63 3.96 25.89 -10.53
N PRO A 64 5.02 25.85 -11.36
CA PRO A 64 4.95 26.40 -12.70
C PRO A 64 3.82 25.71 -13.48
N LYS A 65 3.09 26.50 -14.28
CA LYS A 65 2.04 25.97 -15.16
C LYS A 65 2.69 25.00 -16.13
N SER A 66 2.27 23.74 -16.10
CA SER A 66 2.75 22.72 -17.02
C SER A 66 2.43 23.14 -18.46
N GLU A 67 3.44 23.22 -19.31
CA GLU A 67 3.22 23.42 -20.74
C GLU A 67 2.41 22.25 -21.32
N PRO A 68 1.48 22.51 -22.25
CA PRO A 68 0.70 21.45 -22.87
C PRO A 68 1.63 20.50 -23.61
N LEU A 69 1.53 19.21 -23.29
CA LEU A 69 2.29 18.16 -23.96
C LEU A 69 1.95 18.19 -25.46
N GLN A 70 2.95 18.42 -26.30
CA GLN A 70 2.82 18.35 -27.76
C GLN A 70 2.72 16.87 -28.17
N ILE A 71 1.53 16.29 -28.02
CA ILE A 71 1.25 14.91 -28.44
C ILE A 71 1.16 14.92 -29.97
N LYS A 72 2.23 14.44 -30.62
CA LYS A 72 2.22 14.20 -32.07
C LYS A 72 1.45 12.92 -32.34
N VAL A 73 0.17 13.06 -32.68
CA VAL A 73 -0.64 11.93 -33.14
C VAL A 73 -0.08 11.51 -34.49
N THR A 74 0.57 10.34 -34.54
CA THR A 74 1.13 9.81 -35.80
C THR A 74 0.01 9.26 -36.66
N ASP A 75 0.15 9.26 -37.99
CA ASP A 75 -0.87 8.75 -38.92
C ASP A 75 -1.33 7.31 -38.65
N ARG A 76 -0.50 6.51 -37.97
CA ARG A 76 -0.84 5.12 -37.57
C ARG A 76 -1.82 5.04 -36.39
N GLN A 77 -2.01 6.12 -35.64
CA GLN A 77 -2.92 6.16 -34.50
C GLN A 77 -4.35 6.42 -34.99
N THR A 78 -4.97 5.35 -35.47
CA THR A 78 -6.39 5.34 -35.81
C THR A 78 -7.22 4.85 -34.62
N PRO A 79 -8.48 5.30 -34.47
CA PRO A 79 -9.37 4.76 -33.45
C PRO A 79 -9.56 3.25 -33.66
N LEU A 80 -9.38 2.48 -32.59
CA LEU A 80 -9.52 1.03 -32.64
C LEU A 80 -10.94 0.60 -33.00
N ASP A 81 -11.11 -0.27 -34.00
CA ASP A 81 -12.41 -0.84 -34.34
C ASP A 81 -12.81 -1.92 -33.32
N MET A 82 -13.67 -1.55 -32.37
CA MET A 82 -14.13 -2.43 -31.30
C MET A 82 -15.36 -3.28 -31.66
N LYS A 83 -15.87 -3.25 -32.90
CA LYS A 83 -17.11 -3.95 -33.29
C LYS A 83 -17.07 -5.46 -33.05
N ALA A 84 -15.91 -6.09 -33.28
CA ALA A 84 -15.68 -7.52 -33.05
C ALA A 84 -15.27 -7.84 -31.60
N GLY A 85 -15.27 -6.83 -30.72
CA GLY A 85 -14.83 -6.91 -29.34
C GLY A 85 -13.37 -6.48 -29.12
N PRO A 86 -12.99 -6.14 -27.87
CA PRO A 86 -11.68 -5.56 -27.56
C PRO A 86 -10.50 -6.48 -27.95
N ALA A 87 -10.63 -7.79 -27.68
CA ALA A 87 -9.57 -8.75 -28.00
C ALA A 87 -9.30 -8.83 -29.51
N ALA A 88 -10.34 -8.80 -30.34
CA ALA A 88 -10.20 -8.83 -31.80
C ALA A 88 -9.65 -7.51 -32.34
N ALA A 89 -9.92 -6.39 -31.67
CA ALA A 89 -9.38 -5.08 -32.02
C ALA A 89 -7.86 -5.03 -31.83
N PHE A 90 -7.33 -5.57 -30.72
CA PHE A 90 -5.89 -5.63 -30.47
C PHE A 90 -5.13 -6.53 -31.46
N MET A 91 -5.77 -7.55 -32.05
CA MET A 91 -5.14 -8.39 -33.08
C MET A 91 -4.88 -7.64 -34.40
N LYS A 92 -5.57 -6.52 -34.61
CA LYS A 92 -5.47 -5.69 -35.82
C LYS A 92 -4.77 -4.36 -35.54
N ASP A 93 -4.28 -4.16 -34.33
CA ASP A 93 -3.68 -2.90 -33.91
C ASP A 93 -2.21 -2.82 -34.36
N GLU A 94 -1.97 -2.20 -35.51
CA GLU A 94 -0.63 -1.98 -36.09
C GLU A 94 0.28 -1.07 -35.23
N THR A 95 -0.26 -0.44 -34.19
CA THR A 95 0.52 0.42 -33.29
C THR A 95 1.23 -0.35 -32.19
N LEU A 96 0.84 -1.61 -31.94
CA LEU A 96 1.44 -2.45 -30.90
C LEU A 96 2.91 -2.75 -31.18
N ARG A 97 3.72 -2.62 -30.13
CA ARG A 97 5.15 -2.88 -30.17
C ARG A 97 5.54 -3.97 -29.20
N PRO A 98 6.56 -4.79 -29.51
CA PRO A 98 7.08 -5.79 -28.59
C PRO A 98 7.35 -5.16 -27.22
N GLY A 99 6.76 -5.74 -26.18
CA GLY A 99 6.84 -5.26 -24.79
C GLY A 99 5.62 -4.47 -24.31
N ASP A 100 4.72 -4.05 -25.19
CA ASP A 100 3.46 -3.39 -24.79
C ASP A 100 2.57 -4.36 -24.01
N ILE A 101 1.94 -3.86 -22.94
CA ILE A 101 1.05 -4.64 -22.08
C ILE A 101 -0.40 -4.42 -22.49
N VAL A 102 -1.07 -5.49 -22.87
CA VAL A 102 -2.47 -5.51 -23.29
C VAL A 102 -3.29 -6.28 -22.27
N VAL A 103 -4.36 -5.66 -21.77
CA VAL A 103 -5.29 -6.29 -20.84
C VAL A 103 -6.36 -7.03 -21.63
N MET A 104 -6.31 -8.36 -21.61
CA MET A 104 -7.32 -9.21 -22.21
C MET A 104 -8.27 -9.77 -21.14
N LYS A 105 -9.35 -10.42 -21.59
CA LYS A 105 -10.31 -11.09 -20.69
C LYS A 105 -9.66 -12.11 -19.74
N ASP A 106 -8.59 -12.77 -20.18
CA ASP A 106 -7.89 -13.80 -19.40
C ASP A 106 -6.87 -13.19 -18.42
N GLY A 107 -6.71 -11.86 -18.45
CA GLY A 107 -5.72 -11.13 -17.68
C GLY A 107 -4.71 -10.37 -18.55
N PRO A 108 -3.69 -9.79 -17.91
CA PRO A 108 -2.72 -8.95 -18.60
C PRO A 108 -1.70 -9.80 -19.35
N LYS A 109 -1.51 -9.47 -20.63
CA LYS A 109 -0.59 -10.13 -21.55
C LYS A 109 0.39 -9.12 -22.14
N VAL A 110 1.56 -9.59 -22.54
CA VAL A 110 2.59 -8.80 -23.19
C VAL A 110 2.60 -9.15 -24.67
N PHE A 111 2.61 -8.14 -25.52
CA PHE A 111 2.76 -8.34 -26.95
C PHE A 111 4.23 -8.65 -27.28
N THR A 112 4.46 -9.77 -27.96
CA THR A 112 5.80 -10.24 -28.38
C THR A 112 5.92 -10.37 -29.90
N GLY A 113 4.85 -10.09 -30.64
CA GLY A 113 4.78 -10.20 -32.09
C GLY A 113 5.57 -9.11 -32.83
N ARG A 114 5.64 -9.23 -34.15
CA ARG A 114 6.29 -8.23 -35.01
C ARG A 114 5.34 -7.08 -35.32
N ARG A 115 5.89 -5.89 -35.50
CA ARG A 115 5.14 -4.63 -35.64
C ARG A 115 4.27 -4.54 -36.90
N ASP A 116 4.75 -5.07 -38.02
CA ASP A 116 4.10 -4.87 -39.33
C ASP A 116 3.33 -6.13 -39.81
N ASP A 117 3.22 -7.17 -38.97
CA ASP A 117 2.48 -8.40 -39.27
C ASP A 117 1.10 -8.37 -38.61
N GLN A 118 0.12 -9.06 -39.23
CA GLN A 118 -1.19 -9.25 -38.60
C GLN A 118 -1.05 -10.08 -37.33
N HIS A 119 -1.43 -9.51 -36.19
CA HIS A 119 -1.17 -10.14 -34.90
C HIS A 119 -2.13 -11.30 -34.64
N THR A 120 -1.58 -12.36 -34.04
CA THR A 120 -2.33 -13.55 -33.65
C THR A 120 -2.37 -13.69 -32.14
N ALA A 121 -3.28 -14.51 -31.62
CA ALA A 121 -3.37 -14.77 -30.18
C ALA A 121 -2.08 -15.36 -29.58
N ARG A 122 -1.19 -15.92 -30.39
CA ARG A 122 0.11 -16.48 -29.96
C ARG A 122 1.15 -15.39 -29.68
N ASP A 123 0.97 -14.22 -30.26
CA ASP A 123 1.85 -13.07 -30.08
C ASP A 123 1.58 -12.34 -28.76
N PHE A 124 0.66 -12.86 -27.93
CA PHE A 124 0.31 -12.33 -26.63
C PHE A 124 0.65 -13.33 -25.55
N GLU A 125 1.77 -13.09 -24.89
CA GLU A 125 2.27 -13.95 -23.83
C GLU A 125 1.73 -13.49 -22.47
N SER A 126 1.45 -14.44 -21.56
CA SER A 126 1.12 -14.08 -20.17
C SER A 126 2.28 -13.34 -19.49
N ILE A 127 1.99 -12.28 -18.73
CA ILE A 127 2.99 -11.50 -17.97
C ILE A 127 3.92 -12.36 -17.10
N GLY A 128 3.43 -13.47 -16.54
CA GLY A 128 4.23 -14.33 -15.67
C GLY A 128 5.40 -15.03 -16.37
N ARG A 129 5.31 -15.20 -17.70
CA ARG A 129 6.31 -15.91 -18.52
C ARG A 129 7.16 -14.97 -19.39
N SER A 130 6.66 -13.76 -19.66
CA SER A 130 7.33 -12.82 -20.55
C SER A 130 8.62 -12.22 -19.96
N ASP A 131 9.66 -12.20 -20.80
CA ASP A 131 10.97 -11.61 -20.48
C ASP A 131 11.00 -10.08 -20.63
N PHE A 132 10.01 -9.48 -21.29
CA PHE A 132 9.94 -8.03 -21.51
C PHE A 132 9.57 -7.22 -20.27
N VAL A 133 9.11 -7.87 -19.20
CA VAL A 133 8.59 -7.19 -18.01
C VAL A 133 9.36 -7.63 -16.77
N ASP A 134 9.88 -6.68 -16.01
CA ASP A 134 10.56 -6.95 -14.74
C ASP A 134 9.65 -7.56 -13.68
N ARG A 135 10.22 -8.41 -12.81
CA ARG A 135 9.49 -9.09 -11.72
C ARG A 135 8.67 -8.12 -10.85
N ARG A 136 9.19 -6.92 -10.58
CA ARG A 136 8.49 -5.89 -9.80
C ARG A 136 7.21 -5.44 -10.50
N THR A 137 7.31 -5.13 -11.79
CA THR A 137 6.20 -4.68 -12.62
C THR A 137 5.16 -5.78 -12.79
N ARG A 138 5.59 -7.04 -12.94
CA ARG A 138 4.67 -8.20 -12.95
C ARG A 138 3.81 -8.23 -11.68
N ASN A 139 4.44 -8.14 -10.52
CA ASN A 139 3.72 -8.16 -9.23
C ASN A 139 2.73 -6.99 -9.10
N GLN A 140 3.12 -5.78 -9.55
CA GLN A 140 2.25 -4.61 -9.54
C GLN A 140 1.04 -4.78 -10.46
N LEU A 141 1.25 -5.28 -11.68
CA LEU A 141 0.16 -5.53 -12.64
C LEU A 141 -0.80 -6.60 -12.12
N THR A 142 -0.27 -7.68 -11.54
CA THR A 142 -1.11 -8.68 -10.87
C THR A 142 -1.91 -8.05 -9.72
N ALA A 143 -1.29 -7.21 -8.90
CA ALA A 143 -1.96 -6.52 -7.80
C ALA A 143 -3.09 -5.56 -8.24
N MET A 144 -2.91 -4.84 -9.36
CA MET A 144 -3.92 -3.92 -9.88
C MET A 144 -5.13 -4.63 -10.50
N MET A 145 -4.92 -5.84 -11.05
CA MET A 145 -5.99 -6.64 -11.66
C MET A 145 -6.77 -7.48 -10.64
N LEU A 146 -6.26 -7.63 -9.42
CA LEU A 146 -6.96 -8.31 -8.34
C LEU A 146 -8.03 -7.39 -7.74
N PRO A 147 -9.27 -7.87 -7.55
CA PRO A 147 -10.26 -7.11 -6.80
C PRO A 147 -9.73 -6.86 -5.38
N ILE A 148 -9.90 -5.62 -4.92
CA ILE A 148 -9.46 -5.16 -3.59
C ILE A 148 -9.97 -6.15 -2.53
N GLY A 149 -9.05 -6.86 -1.86
CA GLY A 149 -9.36 -7.84 -0.81
C GLY A 149 -9.12 -9.31 -1.15
N ALA A 150 -8.88 -9.67 -2.42
CA ALA A 150 -8.53 -11.04 -2.80
C ALA A 150 -7.02 -11.26 -2.78
N LEU A 151 -6.50 -11.91 -1.72
CA LEU A 151 -5.15 -12.47 -1.76
C LEU A 151 -5.13 -13.64 -2.76
N PRO A 152 -4.20 -13.66 -3.76
CA PRO A 152 -4.06 -14.79 -4.66
C PRO A 152 -3.88 -16.09 -3.89
N ALA A 153 -4.51 -17.18 -4.37
CA ALA A 153 -4.50 -18.47 -3.68
C ALA A 153 -3.08 -18.94 -3.31
N ASP A 154 -2.09 -18.70 -4.17
CA ASP A 154 -0.70 -19.06 -3.90
C ASP A 154 -0.04 -18.20 -2.82
N GLN A 155 -0.40 -16.92 -2.74
CA GLN A 155 0.08 -16.04 -1.67
C GLN A 155 -0.59 -16.40 -0.35
N ALA A 156 -1.89 -16.69 -0.34
CA ALA A 156 -2.61 -17.21 0.81
C ALA A 156 -2.02 -18.54 1.31
N ARG A 157 -1.69 -19.46 0.41
CA ARG A 157 -1.01 -20.73 0.75
C ARG A 157 0.36 -20.48 1.39
N LYS A 158 1.17 -19.59 0.85
CA LYS A 158 2.48 -19.24 1.42
C LYS A 158 2.33 -18.61 2.81
N MET A 159 1.37 -17.71 2.99
CA MET A 159 1.08 -17.12 4.30
C MET A 159 0.58 -18.17 5.30
N MET A 160 -0.25 -19.12 4.89
CA MET A 160 -0.69 -20.24 5.73
C MET A 160 0.46 -21.18 6.12
N VAL A 161 1.40 -21.46 5.20
CA VAL A 161 2.61 -22.25 5.51
C VAL A 161 3.51 -21.50 6.48
N GLN A 162 3.71 -20.20 6.29
CA GLN A 162 4.48 -19.37 7.23
C GLN A 162 3.81 -19.29 8.61
N ALA A 163 2.48 -19.09 8.66
CA ALA A 163 1.71 -19.09 9.90
C ALA A 163 1.83 -20.43 10.64
N ARG A 164 1.72 -21.56 9.91
CA ARG A 164 1.94 -22.91 10.49
C ARG A 164 3.34 -23.11 11.05
N LYS A 165 4.37 -22.45 10.48
CA LYS A 165 5.75 -22.57 10.94
C LYS A 165 6.06 -21.74 12.20
N VAL A 166 5.29 -20.68 12.44
CA VAL A 166 5.44 -19.79 13.61
C VAL A 166 4.54 -20.22 14.77
N MET A 167 3.53 -21.07 14.52
CA MET A 167 2.71 -21.65 15.57
C MET A 167 3.42 -22.84 16.24
N PRO A 168 3.60 -22.84 17.58
CA PRO A 168 4.06 -24.02 18.30
C PRO A 168 3.01 -25.13 18.20
N ALA A 169 3.46 -26.34 17.88
CA ALA A 169 2.64 -27.55 17.89
C ALA A 169 2.32 -27.97 19.33
N SER A 170 1.34 -27.31 19.94
CA SER A 170 0.71 -27.79 21.18
C SER A 170 -0.54 -26.97 21.49
N VAL A 171 -1.70 -27.39 20.97
CA VAL A 171 -2.94 -27.45 21.76
C VAL A 171 -3.75 -28.61 21.20
N ASP A 172 -4.06 -29.55 22.09
CA ASP A 172 -4.89 -30.72 21.83
C ASP A 172 -6.20 -30.36 21.15
N SER A 173 -6.52 -31.18 20.15
CA SER A 173 -7.81 -31.24 19.47
C SER A 173 -8.89 -31.73 20.44
N SER A 174 -9.42 -30.86 21.29
CA SER A 174 -10.71 -31.10 21.93
C SER A 174 -11.53 -29.82 22.11
N VAL A 175 -11.77 -29.09 21.00
CA VAL A 175 -12.90 -28.17 20.97
C VAL A 175 -14.13 -29.00 20.63
N LYS A 176 -14.87 -29.41 21.67
CA LYS A 176 -16.27 -29.84 21.53
C LYS A 176 -16.98 -28.74 20.70
N PRO A 177 -17.75 -29.08 19.65
CA PRO A 177 -18.61 -28.10 19.02
C PRO A 177 -19.72 -27.77 20.01
N GLU A 178 -19.48 -26.81 20.90
CA GLU A 178 -20.55 -26.12 21.59
C GLU A 178 -21.31 -25.37 20.50
N GLN A 179 -22.41 -25.98 20.07
CA GLN A 179 -23.42 -25.34 19.24
C GLN A 179 -23.95 -24.14 20.03
N ALA A 180 -23.27 -23.01 19.92
CA ALA A 180 -23.84 -21.72 20.26
C ALA A 180 -25.04 -21.54 19.32
N ALA A 181 -26.22 -21.89 19.81
CA ALA A 181 -27.48 -21.64 19.16
C ALA A 181 -27.63 -20.12 19.02
N MET A 182 -27.13 -19.59 17.91
CA MET A 182 -27.19 -18.18 17.59
C MET A 182 -28.67 -17.84 17.31
N ARG A 183 -29.32 -17.18 18.27
CA ARG A 183 -30.73 -16.77 18.15
C ARG A 183 -30.82 -15.62 17.14
N ILE A 184 -31.16 -15.95 15.90
CA ILE A 184 -31.47 -14.98 14.84
C ILE A 184 -32.92 -14.51 15.07
N ILE A 185 -33.08 -13.27 15.53
CA ILE A 185 -34.39 -12.58 15.59
C ILE A 185 -34.49 -11.73 14.32
N ASN A 186 -35.42 -12.07 13.42
CA ASN A 186 -35.74 -11.23 12.25
C ASN A 186 -36.91 -10.31 12.60
N PRO A 187 -36.68 -9.00 12.81
CA PRO A 187 -37.70 -8.07 13.29
C PRO A 187 -38.53 -7.47 12.15
N TRP A 188 -39.09 -8.30 11.26
CA TRP A 188 -40.08 -7.82 10.29
C TRP A 188 -40.92 -8.98 9.74
N LYS A 189 -41.96 -9.34 10.48
CA LYS A 189 -43.21 -9.78 9.87
C LYS A 189 -44.33 -9.01 10.53
N THR A 190 -44.74 -7.94 9.86
CA THR A 190 -46.05 -7.31 10.06
C THR A 190 -46.86 -7.63 8.83
N THR A 191 -47.89 -8.44 8.98
CA THR A 191 -48.98 -8.49 8.02
C THR A 191 -50.27 -8.64 8.84
N PRO A 192 -51.23 -7.73 8.67
CA PRO A 192 -52.52 -7.78 9.36
C PRO A 192 -53.40 -8.94 8.89
#